data_AF-A0A4R2KQK8-F1
#
_entry.id   AF-A0A4R2KQK8-F1
#
_cell.length_a   1.000
_cell.length_b   1.000
_cell.length_c   1.000
_cell.angle_alpha   90.00
_cell.angle_beta   90.00
_cell.angle_gamma   90.00
#
_symmetry.space_group_name_H-M   'P 1'
#
loop_
_entity.id
_entity.type
_entity.pdbx_description
1 polymer ?
#
loop_
_entity_poly.entity_id
_entity_poly.type
_entity_poly.pdbx_seq_one_letter_code
_entity_poly.pdbx_strand_id
1 'polypeptide(L)'
;MNEQGHIGTNLAIWGVVTASAVASLLAFGPHWAVWAASLAAFALWLFAILGLSDGPSRAFLAGTLKKSSYTQIYTTLTRRNVMWVWRRLCDEASDRDGWPTLFRAALTWRLYDKALLIAVAYPVLLLVGQWIVTGAEGRVGSFVVLPAAPFWPDRAATLVVFGILILGFVARTLAAASRHRVVRQAADWLLILAFAAAFAFAVAFAAAFAVAVAVAGAVGFAVAVAALAAVEWLDLRGKPILARWLVTGAVVLSVVLLARVLDWSAVPEDRRSLFLFLAVFPLINALFDVLSYAVTLSLLRRGLRSGLPFLWGLLDLAIACVLFLALGVTLVAAIDGLNRLAGVPLLDLGALFAGIRETPGAHVWLYLMLFSTIVPTALHFLVSLLGLQGVWPRALRRPVAVLIDRAPDSPLEAVRAALALGLIWAIPLILLGAALWGLWALGGGMVSTALARYFDVLLWIAAEPLAAF
;
A
#
# COMPACT_ATOMS: atom_id res chain seq x y z
N MET A 1 35.32 -22.30 -14.61
CA MET A 1 34.36 -23.11 -13.83
C MET A 1 32.97 -22.77 -14.34
N ASN A 2 32.26 -23.76 -14.89
CA ASN A 2 30.98 -23.56 -15.58
C ASN A 2 29.84 -23.32 -14.59
N GLU A 3 29.15 -22.18 -14.69
CA GLU A 3 27.95 -21.83 -13.91
C GLU A 3 26.76 -22.78 -14.17
N GLN A 4 26.82 -23.60 -15.21
CA GLN A 4 25.72 -24.47 -15.66
C GLN A 4 25.41 -25.65 -14.70
N GLY A 5 26.32 -25.99 -13.77
CA GLY A 5 26.14 -27.12 -12.86
C GLY A 5 25.19 -26.87 -11.67
N HIS A 6 24.94 -25.61 -11.30
CA HIS A 6 24.18 -25.29 -10.07
C HIS A 6 22.66 -25.22 -10.26
N ILE A 7 22.19 -25.02 -11.50
CA ILE A 7 20.75 -24.85 -11.79
C ILE A 7 19.99 -26.16 -11.56
N GLY A 8 20.54 -27.31 -11.97
CA GLY A 8 19.90 -28.62 -11.83
C GLY A 8 19.71 -29.05 -10.37
N THR A 9 20.71 -28.78 -9.52
CA THR A 9 20.64 -29.08 -8.08
C THR A 9 19.62 -28.20 -7.37
N ASN A 10 19.60 -26.90 -7.69
CA ASN A 10 18.60 -25.98 -7.14
C ASN A 10 17.19 -26.42 -7.56
N LEU A 11 16.97 -26.80 -8.83
CA LEU A 11 15.69 -27.30 -9.32
C LEU A 11 15.24 -28.61 -8.66
N ALA A 12 16.16 -29.52 -8.35
CA ALA A 12 15.83 -30.75 -7.62
C ALA A 12 15.40 -30.47 -6.17
N ILE A 13 16.08 -29.54 -5.48
CA ILE A 13 15.71 -29.07 -4.14
C ILE A 13 14.32 -28.39 -4.17
N TRP A 14 14.05 -27.59 -5.21
CA TRP A 14 12.74 -27.00 -5.48
C TRP A 14 11.65 -28.06 -5.62
N GLY A 15 11.89 -29.11 -6.41
CA GLY A 15 10.92 -30.17 -6.65
C GLY A 15 10.52 -30.91 -5.37
N VAL A 16 11.50 -31.29 -4.56
CA VAL A 16 11.25 -32.02 -3.30
C VAL A 16 10.44 -31.18 -2.32
N VAL A 17 10.81 -29.92 -2.12
CA VAL A 17 10.12 -29.11 -1.09
C VAL A 17 8.78 -28.60 -1.56
N THR A 18 8.63 -28.28 -2.84
CA THR A 18 7.30 -27.97 -3.39
C THR A 18 6.38 -29.19 -3.22
N ALA A 19 6.86 -30.40 -3.49
CA ALA A 19 6.10 -31.63 -3.28
C ALA A 19 5.77 -31.89 -1.80
N SER A 20 6.72 -31.72 -0.88
CA SER A 20 6.47 -31.90 0.56
C SER A 20 5.50 -30.85 1.11
N ALA A 21 5.59 -29.60 0.66
CA ALA A 21 4.67 -28.54 1.03
C ALA A 21 3.26 -28.85 0.49
N VAL A 22 3.13 -29.17 -0.80
CA VAL A 22 1.84 -29.53 -1.41
C VAL A 22 1.23 -30.76 -0.73
N ALA A 23 2.01 -31.81 -0.47
CA ALA A 23 1.52 -33.00 0.23
C ALA A 23 1.03 -32.68 1.66
N SER A 24 1.76 -31.83 2.40
CA SER A 24 1.35 -31.39 3.74
C SER A 24 0.07 -30.53 3.67
N LEU A 25 -0.04 -29.67 2.65
CA LEU A 25 -1.19 -28.79 2.44
C LEU A 25 -2.46 -29.56 2.06
N LEU A 26 -2.33 -30.63 1.27
CA LEU A 26 -3.45 -31.49 0.88
C LEU A 26 -3.94 -32.40 2.01
N ALA A 27 -3.05 -32.79 2.94
CA ALA A 27 -3.38 -33.75 3.98
C ALA A 27 -4.18 -33.16 5.16
N PHE A 28 -4.08 -31.85 5.46
CA PHE A 28 -4.54 -31.32 6.75
C PHE A 28 -5.69 -30.30 6.70
N GLY A 29 -6.20 -29.95 5.50
CA GLY A 29 -7.26 -28.94 5.31
C GLY A 29 -7.15 -27.73 6.27
N PRO A 30 -5.96 -27.15 6.46
CA PRO A 30 -5.69 -26.46 7.72
C PRO A 30 -6.33 -25.06 7.72
N HIS A 31 -6.60 -24.53 8.92
CA HIS A 31 -7.08 -23.17 9.11
C HIS A 31 -6.19 -22.16 8.35
N TRP A 32 -6.77 -21.07 7.82
CA TRP A 32 -6.07 -20.09 6.97
C TRP A 32 -4.77 -19.54 7.59
N ALA A 33 -4.69 -19.48 8.92
CA ALA A 33 -3.49 -19.05 9.63
C ALA A 33 -2.30 -20.00 9.40
N VAL A 34 -2.56 -21.31 9.31
CA VAL A 34 -1.53 -22.32 8.99
C VAL A 34 -1.10 -22.20 7.53
N TRP A 35 -2.02 -21.87 6.63
CA TRP A 35 -1.69 -21.52 5.23
C TRP A 35 -0.75 -20.33 5.17
N ALA A 36 -1.11 -19.23 5.83
CA ALA A 36 -0.29 -18.02 5.86
C ALA A 36 1.10 -18.28 6.47
N ALA A 37 1.18 -19.01 7.58
CA ALA A 37 2.43 -19.36 8.23
C ALA A 37 3.32 -20.26 7.35
N SER A 38 2.73 -21.28 6.71
CA SER A 38 3.43 -22.17 5.78
C SER A 38 3.98 -21.43 4.57
N LEU A 39 3.16 -20.55 3.97
CA LEU A 39 3.57 -19.70 2.85
C LEU A 39 4.70 -18.73 3.24
N ALA A 40 4.61 -18.11 4.43
CA ALA A 40 5.66 -17.23 4.93
C ALA A 40 6.97 -17.99 5.18
N ALA A 41 6.91 -19.17 5.80
CA ALA A 41 8.08 -20.02 6.02
C ALA A 41 8.72 -20.47 4.71
N PHE A 42 7.90 -20.88 3.73
CA PHE A 42 8.36 -21.24 2.39
C PHE A 42 9.01 -20.06 1.67
N ALA A 43 8.40 -18.87 1.75
CA ALA A 43 8.97 -17.66 1.16
C ALA A 43 10.33 -17.31 1.77
N LEU A 44 10.48 -17.37 3.10
CA LEU A 44 11.77 -17.14 3.77
C LEU A 44 12.83 -18.15 3.33
N TRP A 45 12.47 -19.42 3.23
CA TRP A 45 13.38 -20.45 2.77
C TRP A 45 13.76 -20.28 1.29
N LEU A 46 12.80 -19.88 0.45
CA LEU A 46 13.05 -19.51 -0.93
C LEU A 46 14.02 -18.33 -1.04
N PHE A 47 13.82 -17.26 -0.25
CA PHE A 47 14.75 -16.15 -0.18
C PHE A 47 16.14 -16.58 0.27
N ALA A 48 16.23 -17.54 1.19
CA ALA A 48 17.50 -18.13 1.60
C ALA A 48 18.19 -18.81 0.42
N ILE A 49 17.49 -19.68 -0.32
CA ILE A 49 18.04 -20.36 -1.50
C ILE A 49 18.49 -19.36 -2.56
N LEU A 50 17.65 -18.38 -2.90
CA LEU A 50 17.98 -17.34 -3.88
C LEU A 50 19.20 -16.53 -3.44
N GLY A 51 19.27 -16.14 -2.17
CA GLY A 51 20.42 -15.44 -1.61
C GLY A 51 21.70 -16.27 -1.57
N LEU A 52 21.60 -17.60 -1.67
CA LEU A 52 22.75 -18.50 -1.79
C LEU A 52 23.20 -18.72 -3.24
N SER A 53 22.40 -18.33 -4.23
CA SER A 53 22.65 -18.63 -5.64
C SER A 53 23.86 -17.90 -6.22
N ASP A 54 24.14 -16.67 -5.78
CA ASP A 54 25.27 -15.87 -6.27
C ASP A 54 26.31 -15.55 -5.17
N GLY A 55 27.57 -15.38 -5.59
CA GLY A 55 28.69 -15.10 -4.69
C GLY A 55 28.52 -13.83 -3.85
N PRO A 56 28.15 -12.67 -4.45
CA PRO A 56 27.91 -11.44 -3.72
C PRO A 56 26.83 -11.56 -2.62
N SER A 57 25.67 -12.16 -2.92
CA SER A 57 24.59 -12.36 -1.95
C SER A 57 25.02 -13.30 -0.82
N ARG A 58 25.73 -14.39 -1.12
CA ARG A 58 26.31 -15.29 -0.10
C ARG A 58 27.25 -14.53 0.83
N ALA A 59 28.18 -13.76 0.26
CA ALA A 59 29.15 -12.99 1.04
C ALA A 59 28.45 -11.96 1.95
N PHE A 60 27.39 -11.32 1.45
CA PHE A 60 26.54 -10.43 2.24
C PHE A 60 25.83 -11.16 3.38
N LEU A 61 25.17 -12.28 3.11
CA LEU A 61 24.47 -13.08 4.13
C LEU A 61 25.42 -13.63 5.20
N ALA A 62 26.55 -14.23 4.81
CA ALA A 62 27.55 -14.69 5.76
C ALA A 62 28.14 -13.52 6.58
N GLY A 63 28.40 -12.38 5.95
CA GLY A 63 28.87 -11.16 6.61
C GLY A 63 27.90 -10.62 7.66
N THR A 64 26.60 -10.59 7.33
CA THR A 64 25.55 -10.14 8.27
C THR A 64 25.44 -11.06 9.48
N LEU A 65 25.51 -12.38 9.29
CA LEU A 65 25.49 -13.35 10.39
C LEU A 65 26.75 -13.28 11.27
N LYS A 66 27.93 -13.05 10.70
CA LYS A 66 29.21 -13.02 11.45
C LYS A 66 29.36 -11.79 12.34
N LYS A 67 29.04 -10.61 11.81
CA LYS A 67 29.45 -9.33 12.40
C LYS A 67 28.30 -8.40 12.72
N SER A 68 27.15 -8.53 12.06
CA SER A 68 26.12 -7.49 12.12
C SER A 68 25.22 -7.60 13.34
N SER A 69 24.98 -6.48 14.01
CA SER A 69 23.89 -6.33 14.97
C SER A 69 22.56 -6.08 14.25
N TYR A 70 21.45 -6.18 14.99
CA TYR A 70 20.11 -5.78 14.51
C TYR A 70 20.16 -4.41 13.81
N THR A 71 20.75 -3.41 14.46
CA THR A 71 20.84 -2.03 13.97
C THR A 71 21.63 -1.92 12.67
N GLN A 72 22.72 -2.67 12.52
CA GLN A 72 23.53 -2.65 11.30
C GLN A 72 22.78 -3.23 10.10
N ILE A 73 22.06 -4.34 10.30
CA ILE A 73 21.24 -4.96 9.26
C ILE A 73 20.11 -4.00 8.85
N TYR A 74 19.36 -3.50 9.83
CA TYR A 74 18.29 -2.53 9.62
C TYR A 74 18.79 -1.31 8.84
N THR A 75 19.89 -0.69 9.28
CA THR A 75 20.46 0.51 8.65
C THR A 75 20.88 0.23 7.21
N THR A 76 21.47 -0.94 6.94
CA THR A 76 21.93 -1.30 5.60
C THR A 76 20.75 -1.45 4.63
N LEU A 77 19.65 -2.07 5.07
CA LEU A 77 18.46 -2.29 4.24
C LEU A 77 17.64 -1.00 4.02
N THR A 78 17.54 -0.16 5.04
CA THR A 78 16.62 1.00 5.04
C THR A 78 17.28 2.29 4.57
N ARG A 79 18.53 2.57 4.98
CA ARG A 79 19.14 3.91 4.82
C ARG A 79 19.14 4.39 3.38
N ARG A 80 19.50 3.53 2.42
CA ARG A 80 19.56 3.92 1.00
C ARG A 80 18.19 4.41 0.49
N ASN A 81 17.15 3.62 0.76
CA ASN A 81 15.79 3.90 0.29
C ASN A 81 15.19 5.10 1.01
N VAL A 82 15.30 5.15 2.34
CA VAL A 82 14.81 6.27 3.16
C VAL A 82 15.46 7.58 2.73
N MET A 83 16.79 7.62 2.60
CA MET A 83 17.48 8.85 2.20
C MET A 83 17.20 9.23 0.74
N TRP A 84 16.91 8.26 -0.13
CA TRP A 84 16.47 8.53 -1.49
C TRP A 84 15.08 9.17 -1.52
N VAL A 85 14.12 8.62 -0.76
CA VAL A 85 12.76 9.19 -0.64
C VAL A 85 12.84 10.59 -0.03
N TRP A 86 13.60 10.73 1.07
CA TRP A 86 13.76 11.99 1.77
C TRP A 86 14.29 13.10 0.86
N ARG A 87 15.39 12.85 0.12
CA ARG A 87 15.96 13.87 -0.78
C ARG A 87 14.98 14.31 -1.88
N ARG A 88 14.07 13.43 -2.29
CA ARG A 88 13.09 13.75 -3.35
C ARG A 88 11.89 14.51 -2.80
N LEU A 89 11.36 14.07 -1.66
CA LEU A 89 10.05 14.50 -1.17
C LEU A 89 10.11 15.40 0.06
N CYS A 90 11.22 15.47 0.78
CA CYS A 90 11.33 16.21 2.04
C CYS A 90 12.32 17.37 1.91
N ASP A 91 12.23 18.33 2.82
CA ASP A 91 13.17 19.44 2.91
C ASP A 91 14.47 18.98 3.58
N GLU A 92 15.54 19.75 3.37
CA GLU A 92 16.83 19.44 3.96
C GLU A 92 16.76 19.54 5.48
N ALA A 93 17.16 18.46 6.14
CA ALA A 93 17.30 18.40 7.59
C ALA A 93 18.51 17.54 7.93
N SER A 94 19.27 17.96 8.93
CA SER A 94 20.44 17.26 9.41
C SER A 94 20.03 15.93 10.04
N ASP A 95 20.88 14.92 9.90
CA ASP A 95 20.69 13.65 10.62
C ASP A 95 20.68 13.87 12.15
N ARG A 96 21.22 15.00 12.64
CA ARG A 96 21.28 15.40 14.07
C ARG A 96 20.04 16.09 14.60
N ASP A 97 19.08 16.42 13.75
CA ASP A 97 17.90 17.13 14.17
C ASP A 97 16.97 16.25 15.03
N GLY A 98 16.23 16.89 15.92
CA GLY A 98 15.21 16.24 16.73
C GLY A 98 14.01 15.78 15.88
N TRP A 99 13.23 14.84 16.42
CA TRP A 99 12.04 14.33 15.72
C TRP A 99 11.06 15.41 15.27
N PRO A 100 10.72 16.45 16.07
CA PRO A 100 9.82 17.52 15.60
C PRO A 100 10.34 18.27 14.37
N THR A 101 11.65 18.51 14.29
CA THR A 101 12.27 19.16 13.13
C THR A 101 12.23 18.26 11.91
N LEU A 102 12.54 16.97 12.07
CA LEU A 102 12.43 15.98 11.00
C LEU A 102 10.99 15.86 10.50
N PHE A 103 10.02 15.81 11.40
CA PHE A 103 8.60 15.73 11.05
C PHE A 103 8.16 16.96 10.23
N ARG A 104 8.51 18.18 10.67
CA ARG A 104 8.24 19.41 9.90
C ARG A 104 8.91 19.41 8.54
N ALA A 105 10.16 18.96 8.45
CA ALA A 105 10.88 18.85 7.18
C ALA A 105 10.28 17.79 6.24
N ALA A 106 9.56 16.80 6.78
CA ALA A 106 8.83 15.82 5.98
C ALA A 106 7.49 16.35 5.46
N LEU A 107 6.85 17.29 6.16
CA LEU A 107 5.60 17.94 5.78
C LEU A 107 5.80 18.94 4.63
N THR A 108 6.03 18.43 3.43
CA THR A 108 6.19 19.26 2.24
C THR A 108 5.04 19.06 1.26
N TRP A 109 4.89 20.02 0.35
CA TRP A 109 3.96 19.90 -0.76
C TRP A 109 4.31 18.72 -1.69
N ARG A 110 5.60 18.36 -1.82
CA ARG A 110 6.06 17.26 -2.68
C ARG A 110 5.57 15.92 -2.15
N LEU A 111 5.57 15.76 -0.83
CA LEU A 111 5.00 14.60 -0.18
C LEU A 111 3.47 14.57 -0.34
N TYR A 112 2.81 15.73 -0.21
CA TYR A 112 1.37 15.85 -0.44
C TYR A 112 0.93 15.52 -1.87
N ASP A 113 1.65 16.02 -2.88
CA ASP A 113 1.39 15.69 -4.28
C ASP A 113 1.43 14.16 -4.53
N LYS A 114 2.40 13.47 -3.93
CA LYS A 114 2.51 12.01 -4.06
C LYS A 114 1.49 11.26 -3.23
N ALA A 115 1.19 11.72 -2.02
CA ALA A 115 0.14 11.14 -1.20
C ALA A 115 -1.22 11.25 -1.89
N LEU A 116 -1.55 12.42 -2.47
CA LEU A 116 -2.79 12.62 -3.22
C LEU A 116 -2.88 11.71 -4.46
N LEU A 117 -1.78 11.61 -5.24
CA LEU A 117 -1.73 10.69 -6.37
C LEU A 117 -1.97 9.23 -5.93
N ILE A 118 -1.32 8.81 -4.84
CA ILE A 118 -1.47 7.46 -4.29
C ILE A 118 -2.91 7.25 -3.79
N ALA A 119 -3.48 8.23 -3.09
CA ALA A 119 -4.84 8.20 -2.55
C ALA A 119 -5.92 8.04 -3.61
N VAL A 120 -5.68 8.57 -4.81
CA VAL A 120 -6.56 8.36 -5.99
C VAL A 120 -6.25 7.03 -6.68
N ALA A 121 -4.97 6.64 -6.75
CA ALA A 121 -4.55 5.47 -7.51
C ALA A 121 -4.91 4.14 -6.83
N TYR A 122 -4.64 3.99 -5.52
CA TYR A 122 -4.81 2.68 -4.88
C TYR A 122 -6.27 2.19 -4.86
N PRO A 123 -7.33 3.00 -4.64
CA PRO A 123 -8.70 2.49 -4.63
C PRO A 123 -9.05 1.86 -5.98
N VAL A 124 -8.64 2.51 -7.07
CA VAL A 124 -8.84 2.03 -8.44
C VAL A 124 -8.00 0.78 -8.69
N LEU A 125 -6.71 0.79 -8.33
CA LEU A 125 -5.82 -0.35 -8.53
C LEU A 125 -6.25 -1.59 -7.73
N LEU A 126 -6.75 -1.40 -6.50
CA LEU A 126 -7.23 -2.49 -5.65
C LEU A 126 -8.55 -3.06 -6.16
N LEU A 127 -9.47 -2.20 -6.61
CA LEU A 127 -10.73 -2.62 -7.24
C LEU A 127 -10.47 -3.42 -8.52
N VAL A 128 -9.66 -2.88 -9.42
CA VAL A 128 -9.28 -3.54 -10.68
C VAL A 128 -8.48 -4.81 -10.39
N GLY A 129 -7.54 -4.77 -9.44
CA GLY A 129 -6.73 -5.93 -9.05
C GLY A 129 -7.58 -7.07 -8.48
N GLN A 130 -8.53 -6.78 -7.59
CA GLN A 130 -9.48 -7.76 -7.07
C GLN A 130 -10.32 -8.37 -8.20
N TRP A 131 -10.83 -7.55 -9.13
CA TRP A 131 -11.58 -8.04 -10.28
C TRP A 131 -10.72 -8.92 -11.20
N ILE A 132 -9.49 -8.50 -11.51
CA ILE A 132 -8.54 -9.27 -12.32
C ILE A 132 -8.26 -10.64 -11.70
N VAL A 133 -8.06 -10.72 -10.38
CA VAL A 133 -7.71 -11.96 -9.70
C VAL A 133 -8.93 -12.87 -9.54
N THR A 134 -10.04 -12.33 -9.02
CA THR A 134 -11.19 -13.15 -8.60
C THR A 134 -12.22 -13.35 -9.71
N GLY A 135 -12.36 -12.39 -10.63
CA GLY A 135 -13.44 -12.35 -11.62
C GLY A 135 -14.80 -11.99 -11.04
N ALA A 136 -14.88 -11.78 -9.72
CA ALA A 136 -16.08 -11.31 -9.05
C ALA A 136 -16.28 -9.81 -9.32
N GLU A 137 -17.51 -9.33 -9.15
CA GLU A 137 -17.87 -7.93 -9.38
C GLU A 137 -16.99 -6.97 -8.57
N GLY A 138 -16.40 -5.99 -9.25
CA GLY A 138 -15.73 -4.86 -8.63
C GLY A 138 -16.78 -3.81 -8.28
N ARG A 139 -17.11 -3.68 -6.99
CA ARG A 139 -18.14 -2.76 -6.48
C ARG A 139 -17.55 -1.60 -5.68
N VAL A 140 -18.25 -0.47 -5.76
CA VAL A 140 -18.07 0.70 -4.89
C VAL A 140 -19.43 1.04 -4.29
N GLY A 141 -19.64 0.68 -3.02
CA GLY A 141 -20.98 0.68 -2.44
C GLY A 141 -21.93 -0.24 -3.23
N SER A 142 -23.10 0.28 -3.62
CA SER A 142 -24.07 -0.42 -4.46
C SER A 142 -23.74 -0.39 -5.95
N PHE A 143 -22.79 0.45 -6.39
CA PHE A 143 -22.42 0.60 -7.80
C PHE A 143 -21.48 -0.51 -8.26
N VAL A 144 -21.85 -1.22 -9.33
CA VAL A 144 -21.00 -2.19 -10.01
C VAL A 144 -20.13 -1.44 -11.03
N VAL A 145 -18.86 -1.22 -10.69
CA VAL A 145 -17.87 -0.59 -11.57
C VAL A 145 -17.39 -1.58 -12.63
N LEU A 146 -17.14 -2.82 -12.21
CA LEU A 146 -16.69 -3.92 -13.06
C LEU A 146 -17.63 -5.12 -12.84
N PRO A 147 -18.42 -5.55 -13.85
CA PRO A 147 -19.28 -6.71 -13.75
C PRO A 147 -18.44 -7.99 -13.64
N ALA A 148 -19.01 -9.04 -13.06
CA ALA A 148 -18.34 -10.33 -12.98
C ALA A 148 -17.99 -10.83 -14.39
N ALA A 149 -16.76 -11.31 -14.57
CA ALA A 149 -16.26 -11.68 -15.89
C ALA A 149 -15.33 -12.90 -15.85
N PRO A 150 -15.41 -13.81 -16.86
CA PRO A 150 -14.42 -14.86 -17.02
C PRO A 150 -13.03 -14.25 -17.28
N PHE A 151 -11.97 -15.03 -17.05
CA PHE A 151 -10.61 -14.52 -17.26
C PHE A 151 -10.35 -14.15 -18.73
N TRP A 152 -10.83 -14.99 -19.65
CA TRP A 152 -10.74 -14.77 -21.09
C TRP A 152 -12.15 -14.58 -21.69
N PRO A 153 -12.37 -13.56 -22.54
CA PRO A 153 -11.40 -12.58 -23.05
C PRO A 153 -11.28 -11.30 -22.20
N ASP A 154 -12.24 -11.01 -21.33
CA ASP A 154 -12.46 -9.66 -20.78
C ASP A 154 -11.34 -9.18 -19.83
N ARG A 155 -10.97 -10.01 -18.84
CA ARG A 155 -9.91 -9.67 -17.89
C ARG A 155 -8.53 -9.64 -18.55
N ALA A 156 -8.29 -10.56 -19.49
CA ALA A 156 -7.05 -10.58 -20.27
C ALA A 156 -6.88 -9.33 -21.14
N ALA A 157 -7.93 -8.86 -21.81
CA ALA A 157 -7.89 -7.62 -22.58
C ALA A 157 -7.59 -6.41 -21.68
N THR A 158 -8.22 -6.33 -20.50
CA THR A 158 -7.96 -5.28 -19.51
C THR A 158 -6.50 -5.31 -19.03
N LEU A 159 -5.97 -6.50 -18.72
CA LEU A 159 -4.55 -6.69 -18.38
C LEU A 159 -3.61 -6.23 -19.49
N VAL A 160 -3.94 -6.48 -20.76
CA VAL A 160 -3.15 -6.00 -21.91
C VAL A 160 -3.15 -4.48 -21.95
N VAL A 161 -4.29 -3.81 -21.76
CA VAL A 161 -4.37 -2.34 -21.71
C VAL A 161 -3.52 -1.77 -20.58
N PHE A 162 -3.61 -2.32 -19.36
CA PHE A 162 -2.76 -1.91 -18.25
C PHE A 162 -1.28 -2.19 -18.53
N GLY A 163 -0.96 -3.33 -19.14
CA GLY A 163 0.40 -3.67 -19.55
C GLY A 163 0.97 -2.64 -20.53
N ILE A 164 0.19 -2.23 -21.54
CA ILE A 164 0.58 -1.19 -22.51
C ILE A 164 0.81 0.15 -21.81
N LEU A 165 -0.07 0.56 -20.89
CA LEU A 165 0.10 1.79 -20.11
C LEU A 165 1.38 1.77 -19.26
N ILE A 166 1.61 0.68 -18.52
CA ILE A 166 2.80 0.51 -17.68
C ILE A 166 4.06 0.55 -18.55
N LEU A 167 4.08 -0.18 -19.66
CA LEU A 167 5.19 -0.18 -20.60
C LEU A 167 5.43 1.22 -21.20
N GLY A 168 4.38 1.97 -21.51
CA GLY A 168 4.48 3.36 -21.96
C GLY A 168 5.12 4.28 -20.92
N PHE A 169 4.71 4.17 -19.65
CA PHE A 169 5.32 4.93 -18.54
C PHE A 169 6.78 4.55 -18.29
N VAL A 170 7.10 3.26 -18.32
CA VAL A 170 8.48 2.76 -18.18
C VAL A 170 9.33 3.25 -19.34
N ALA A 171 8.84 3.11 -20.58
CA ALA A 171 9.52 3.60 -21.78
C ALA A 171 9.80 5.10 -21.70
N ARG A 172 8.83 5.91 -21.25
CA ARG A 172 9.02 7.35 -21.04
C ARG A 172 10.05 7.66 -19.97
N THR A 173 10.02 6.93 -18.85
CA THR A 173 10.98 7.11 -17.76
C THR A 173 12.41 6.78 -18.21
N LEU A 174 12.58 5.69 -18.96
CA LEU A 174 13.86 5.29 -19.54
C LEU A 174 14.31 6.29 -20.62
N ALA A 175 13.38 6.74 -21.46
CA ALA A 175 13.65 7.70 -22.53
C ALA A 175 14.00 9.09 -21.99
N ALA A 176 13.50 9.49 -20.82
CA ALA A 176 13.85 10.76 -20.17
C ALA A 176 15.35 10.85 -19.82
N ALA A 177 16.03 9.72 -19.63
CA ALA A 177 17.48 9.64 -19.45
C ALA A 177 18.26 9.63 -20.78
N SER A 178 17.58 9.44 -21.92
CA SER A 178 18.20 9.38 -23.24
C SER A 178 18.51 10.78 -23.78
N ARG A 179 19.73 10.95 -24.31
CA ARG A 179 20.14 12.20 -25.00
C ARG A 179 19.45 12.35 -26.37
N HIS A 180 18.96 11.26 -26.95
CA HIS A 180 18.36 11.26 -28.30
C HIS A 180 16.91 11.75 -28.28
N ARG A 181 16.65 12.85 -29.00
CA ARG A 181 15.32 13.49 -29.11
C ARG A 181 14.25 12.54 -29.66
N VAL A 182 14.62 11.70 -30.64
CA VAL A 182 13.70 10.73 -31.28
C VAL A 182 13.18 9.70 -30.28
N VAL A 183 14.03 9.21 -29.37
CA VAL A 183 13.64 8.22 -28.35
C VAL A 183 12.66 8.82 -27.34
N ARG A 184 12.88 10.09 -26.93
CA ARG A 184 11.93 10.82 -26.06
C ARG A 184 10.59 11.02 -26.75
N GLN A 185 10.61 11.49 -27.99
CA GLN A 185 9.39 11.74 -28.75
C GLN A 185 8.59 10.46 -29.02
N ALA A 186 9.26 9.35 -29.36
CA ALA A 186 8.61 8.05 -29.55
C ALA A 186 7.96 7.54 -28.25
N ALA A 187 8.61 7.74 -27.10
CA ALA A 187 8.04 7.34 -25.81
C ALA A 187 6.84 8.20 -25.40
N ASP A 188 6.86 9.50 -25.69
CA ASP A 188 5.71 10.39 -25.47
C ASP A 188 4.53 9.96 -26.37
N TRP A 189 4.77 9.64 -27.65
CA TRP A 189 3.74 9.12 -28.56
C TRP A 189 3.18 7.77 -28.12
N LEU A 190 4.02 6.85 -27.65
CA LEU A 190 3.59 5.58 -27.08
C LEU A 190 2.67 5.78 -25.88
N LEU A 191 2.99 6.72 -25.00
CA LEU A 191 2.13 7.04 -23.85
C LEU A 191 0.79 7.63 -24.30
N ILE A 192 0.80 8.55 -25.28
CA ILE A 192 -0.43 9.13 -25.84
C ILE A 192 -1.31 8.05 -26.48
N LEU A 193 -0.72 7.14 -27.26
CA LEU A 193 -1.44 6.01 -27.88
C LEU A 193 -1.98 5.04 -26.83
N ALA A 194 -1.21 4.75 -25.78
CA ALA A 194 -1.64 3.93 -24.66
C ALA A 194 -2.83 4.56 -23.92
N PHE A 195 -2.76 5.87 -23.66
CA PHE A 195 -3.86 6.63 -23.08
C PHE A 195 -5.08 6.67 -23.99
N ALA A 196 -4.90 6.87 -25.29
CA ALA A 196 -5.99 6.87 -26.26
C ALA A 196 -6.67 5.49 -26.34
N ALA A 197 -5.91 4.40 -26.31
CA ALA A 197 -6.44 3.04 -26.27
C ALA A 197 -7.18 2.74 -24.96
N ALA A 198 -6.60 3.12 -23.81
CA ALA A 198 -7.24 2.96 -22.51
C ALA A 198 -8.51 3.82 -22.37
N PHE A 199 -8.48 5.04 -22.89
CA PHE A 199 -9.62 5.95 -22.93
C PHE A 199 -10.70 5.42 -23.88
N ALA A 200 -10.36 4.96 -25.08
CA ALA A 200 -11.31 4.35 -26.01
C ALA A 200 -11.92 3.07 -25.42
N PHE A 201 -11.15 2.26 -24.70
CA PHE A 201 -11.64 1.09 -23.98
C PHE A 201 -12.60 1.50 -22.84
N ALA A 202 -12.21 2.48 -22.02
CA ALA A 202 -13.05 3.02 -20.95
C ALA A 202 -14.33 3.66 -21.49
N VAL A 203 -14.26 4.37 -22.62
CA VAL A 203 -15.42 4.97 -23.31
C VAL A 203 -16.27 3.90 -23.96
N ALA A 204 -15.71 2.84 -24.57
CA ALA A 204 -16.51 1.73 -25.10
C ALA A 204 -17.24 0.97 -23.98
N PHE A 205 -16.58 0.82 -22.82
CA PHE A 205 -17.16 0.25 -21.61
C PHE A 205 -18.22 1.16 -20.98
N ALA A 206 -17.98 2.48 -20.97
CA ALA A 206 -18.89 3.50 -20.45
C ALA A 206 -19.99 3.93 -21.45
N ALA A 207 -19.85 3.64 -22.75
CA ALA A 207 -20.86 3.92 -23.78
C ALA A 207 -22.08 2.99 -23.64
N ALA A 208 -21.95 1.90 -22.87
CA ALA A 208 -23.09 1.15 -22.33
C ALA A 208 -23.82 1.90 -21.18
N PHE A 209 -23.25 2.98 -20.65
CA PHE A 209 -23.73 3.77 -19.50
C PHE A 209 -23.83 5.28 -19.83
N ALA A 210 -24.76 5.61 -20.73
CA ALA A 210 -25.46 6.89 -20.92
C ALA A 210 -24.68 8.21 -21.14
N VAL A 211 -25.10 8.90 -22.20
CA VAL A 211 -24.72 10.22 -22.75
C VAL A 211 -24.72 11.39 -21.73
N ALA A 212 -25.31 11.24 -20.55
CA ALA A 212 -25.34 12.28 -19.51
C ALA A 212 -23.96 12.58 -18.87
N VAL A 213 -23.02 11.63 -18.92
CA VAL A 213 -21.65 11.81 -18.36
C VAL A 213 -20.80 12.77 -19.21
N ALA A 214 -21.09 12.90 -20.52
CA ALA A 214 -20.25 13.67 -21.44
C ALA A 214 -20.27 15.19 -21.18
N VAL A 215 -21.45 15.76 -20.84
CA VAL A 215 -21.59 17.21 -20.61
C VAL A 215 -21.04 17.61 -19.24
N ALA A 216 -21.35 16.84 -18.18
CA ALA A 216 -20.78 17.04 -16.85
C ALA A 216 -19.25 16.81 -16.85
N GLY A 217 -18.77 15.83 -17.61
CA GLY A 217 -17.35 15.57 -17.82
C GLY A 217 -16.63 16.71 -18.53
N ALA A 218 -17.24 17.33 -19.56
CA ALA A 218 -16.66 18.46 -20.28
C ALA A 218 -16.54 19.72 -19.40
N VAL A 219 -17.56 20.03 -18.60
CA VAL A 219 -17.51 21.16 -17.65
C VAL A 219 -16.48 20.89 -16.55
N GLY A 220 -16.47 19.69 -15.97
CA GLY A 220 -15.47 19.29 -14.98
C GLY A 220 -14.05 19.36 -15.53
N PHE A 221 -13.84 18.92 -16.77
CA PHE A 221 -12.56 19.01 -17.46
C PHE A 221 -12.13 20.47 -17.70
N ALA A 222 -13.03 21.34 -18.15
CA ALA A 222 -12.72 22.76 -18.34
C ALA A 222 -12.34 23.46 -17.03
N VAL A 223 -13.05 23.15 -15.93
CA VAL A 223 -12.71 23.67 -14.59
C VAL A 223 -11.36 23.14 -14.12
N ALA A 224 -11.06 21.86 -14.33
CA ALA A 224 -9.77 21.27 -13.97
C ALA A 224 -8.63 21.90 -14.77
N VAL A 225 -8.80 22.13 -16.08
CA VAL A 225 -7.82 22.80 -16.94
C VAL A 225 -7.61 24.26 -16.50
N ALA A 226 -8.68 24.99 -16.18
CA ALA A 226 -8.59 26.36 -15.67
C ALA A 226 -7.85 26.42 -14.32
N ALA A 227 -8.12 25.48 -13.41
CA ALA A 227 -7.42 25.35 -12.13
C ALA A 227 -5.92 25.04 -12.33
N LEU A 228 -5.59 24.12 -13.25
CA LEU A 228 -4.20 23.80 -13.61
C LEU A 228 -3.48 25.02 -14.19
N ALA A 229 -4.11 25.75 -15.11
CA ALA A 229 -3.55 26.97 -15.69
C ALA A 229 -3.33 28.06 -14.63
N ALA A 230 -4.25 28.20 -13.66
CA ALA A 230 -4.11 29.13 -12.55
C ALA A 230 -2.95 28.74 -11.61
N VAL A 231 -2.75 27.44 -11.36
CA VAL A 231 -1.59 26.93 -10.60
C VAL A 231 -0.30 27.23 -11.31
N GLU A 232 -0.21 26.88 -12.60
CA GLU A 232 0.99 27.12 -13.40
C GLU A 232 1.34 28.61 -13.45
N TRP A 233 0.35 29.48 -13.63
CA TRP A 233 0.54 30.93 -13.60
C TRP A 233 1.05 31.45 -12.25
N LEU A 234 0.56 30.93 -11.13
CA LEU A 234 1.02 31.31 -9.79
C LEU A 234 2.42 30.74 -9.47
N ASP A 235 2.71 29.53 -9.92
CA ASP A 235 4.03 28.90 -9.83
C ASP A 235 5.07 29.72 -10.59
N LEU A 236 4.76 30.15 -11.82
CA LEU A 236 5.61 31.03 -12.63
C LEU A 236 5.87 32.39 -11.97
N ARG A 237 4.98 32.85 -11.07
CA ARG A 237 5.15 34.08 -10.29
C ARG A 237 5.84 33.86 -8.94
N GLY A 238 6.39 32.68 -8.69
CA GLY A 238 7.08 32.35 -7.44
C GLY A 238 6.16 32.28 -6.23
N LYS A 239 4.85 32.03 -6.43
CA LYS A 239 3.85 31.88 -5.35
C LYS A 239 3.27 30.45 -5.28
N PRO A 240 4.11 29.41 -5.23
CA PRO A 240 3.63 28.04 -5.43
C PRO A 240 2.88 27.49 -4.21
N ILE A 241 3.09 28.06 -3.03
CA ILE A 241 2.32 27.71 -1.83
C ILE A 241 0.87 28.21 -1.97
N LEU A 242 0.69 29.48 -2.35
CA LEU A 242 -0.62 30.08 -2.57
C LEU A 242 -1.42 29.34 -3.65
N ALA A 243 -0.76 28.97 -4.76
CA ALA A 243 -1.36 28.18 -5.83
C ALA A 243 -2.03 26.90 -5.32
N ARG A 244 -1.30 26.15 -4.50
CA ARG A 244 -1.77 24.87 -3.94
C ARG A 244 -2.87 25.08 -2.92
N TRP A 245 -2.76 26.07 -2.02
CA TRP A 245 -3.83 26.41 -1.09
C TRP A 245 -5.13 26.80 -1.80
N LEU A 246 -5.04 27.60 -2.86
CA LEU A 246 -6.20 28.01 -3.63
C LEU A 246 -6.85 26.82 -4.33
N VAL A 247 -6.06 25.91 -4.93
CA VAL A 247 -6.63 24.72 -5.56
C VAL A 247 -7.24 23.76 -4.55
N THR A 248 -6.52 23.43 -3.47
CA THR A 248 -7.08 22.56 -2.42
C THR A 248 -8.34 23.18 -1.81
N GLY A 249 -8.31 24.48 -1.50
CA GLY A 249 -9.46 25.21 -0.99
C GLY A 249 -10.62 25.24 -1.98
N ALA A 250 -10.35 25.51 -3.26
CA ALA A 250 -11.36 25.50 -4.32
C ALA A 250 -11.98 24.12 -4.53
N VAL A 251 -11.18 23.05 -4.47
CA VAL A 251 -11.66 21.66 -4.58
C VAL A 251 -12.56 21.32 -3.40
N VAL A 252 -12.11 21.58 -2.16
CA VAL A 252 -12.92 21.33 -0.96
C VAL A 252 -14.21 22.15 -0.99
N LEU A 253 -14.13 23.44 -1.32
CA LEU A 253 -15.29 24.31 -1.46
C LEU A 253 -16.24 23.80 -2.56
N SER A 254 -15.72 23.33 -3.69
CA SER A 254 -16.52 22.78 -4.78
C SER A 254 -17.29 21.53 -4.32
N VAL A 255 -16.66 20.63 -3.57
CA VAL A 255 -17.33 19.45 -3.00
C VAL A 255 -18.49 19.88 -2.08
N VAL A 256 -18.24 20.82 -1.17
CA VAL A 256 -19.28 21.32 -0.25
C VAL A 256 -20.41 22.04 -0.98
N LEU A 257 -20.09 22.86 -1.97
CA LEU A 257 -21.08 23.56 -2.79
C LEU A 257 -21.90 22.58 -3.64
N LEU A 258 -21.27 21.59 -4.26
CA LEU A 258 -21.96 20.54 -5.01
C LEU A 258 -22.92 19.77 -4.11
N ALA A 259 -22.48 19.40 -2.90
CA ALA A 259 -23.34 18.76 -1.91
C ALA A 259 -24.57 19.62 -1.58
N ARG A 260 -24.41 20.94 -1.48
CA ARG A 260 -25.50 21.84 -1.07
C ARG A 260 -26.44 22.29 -2.20
N VAL A 261 -25.94 22.39 -3.43
CA VAL A 261 -26.65 23.04 -4.54
C VAL A 261 -27.31 22.03 -5.48
N LEU A 262 -26.71 20.85 -5.67
CA LEU A 262 -27.27 19.83 -6.54
C LEU A 262 -28.52 19.19 -5.89
N ASP A 263 -29.54 18.93 -6.69
CA ASP A 263 -30.66 18.08 -6.26
C ASP A 263 -30.24 16.61 -6.28
N TRP A 264 -29.65 16.16 -5.18
CA TRP A 264 -29.19 14.79 -5.01
C TRP A 264 -30.31 13.76 -4.94
N SER A 265 -31.56 14.19 -4.71
CA SER A 265 -32.72 13.29 -4.72
C SER A 265 -33.02 12.75 -6.13
N ALA A 266 -32.71 13.54 -7.15
CA ALA A 266 -32.82 13.16 -8.56
C ALA A 266 -31.63 12.28 -9.04
N VAL A 267 -30.57 12.14 -8.23
CA VAL A 267 -29.39 11.36 -8.58
C VAL A 267 -29.54 9.92 -8.07
N PRO A 268 -29.38 8.91 -8.94
CA PRO A 268 -29.32 7.51 -8.53
C PRO A 268 -28.30 7.25 -7.40
N GLU A 269 -28.63 6.35 -6.47
CA GLU A 269 -27.82 6.06 -5.27
C GLU A 269 -26.40 5.60 -5.58
N ASP A 270 -26.26 4.80 -6.63
CA ASP A 270 -25.00 4.27 -7.13
C ASP A 270 -24.06 5.41 -7.58
N ARG A 271 -24.60 6.45 -8.23
CA ARG A 271 -23.85 7.66 -8.62
C ARG A 271 -23.51 8.56 -7.44
N ARG A 272 -24.37 8.61 -6.41
CA ARG A 272 -24.09 9.33 -5.15
C ARG A 272 -22.88 8.73 -4.43
N SER A 273 -22.83 7.40 -4.35
CA SER A 273 -21.68 6.67 -3.77
C SER A 273 -20.39 6.90 -4.55
N LEU A 274 -20.47 6.95 -5.88
CA LEU A 274 -19.32 7.22 -6.76
C LEU A 274 -18.74 8.63 -6.54
N PHE A 275 -19.60 9.63 -6.30
CA PHE A 275 -19.16 10.99 -5.95
C PHE A 275 -18.29 11.00 -4.69
N LEU A 276 -18.72 10.32 -3.63
CA LEU A 276 -17.94 10.23 -2.39
C LEU A 276 -16.61 9.50 -2.63
N PHE A 277 -16.65 8.39 -3.37
CA PHE A 277 -15.47 7.58 -3.67
C PHE A 277 -14.41 8.31 -4.48
N LEU A 278 -14.81 9.12 -5.48
CA LEU A 278 -13.86 9.81 -6.37
C LEU A 278 -13.48 11.20 -5.87
N ALA A 279 -14.37 11.92 -5.21
CA ALA A 279 -14.14 13.32 -4.83
C ALA A 279 -13.79 13.49 -3.35
N VAL A 280 -14.44 12.76 -2.44
CA VAL A 280 -14.33 13.01 -1.00
C VAL A 280 -13.24 12.15 -0.37
N PHE A 281 -13.31 10.83 -0.57
CA PHE A 281 -12.41 9.89 0.09
C PHE A 281 -10.94 10.13 -0.26
N PRO A 282 -10.54 10.36 -1.53
CA PRO A 282 -9.14 10.58 -1.86
C PRO A 282 -8.58 11.86 -1.23
N LEU A 283 -9.39 12.91 -1.06
CA LEU A 283 -8.94 14.15 -0.41
C LEU A 283 -8.66 13.95 1.07
N ILE A 284 -9.59 13.30 1.78
CA ILE A 284 -9.43 13.02 3.21
C ILE A 284 -8.28 12.02 3.40
N ASN A 285 -8.23 10.94 2.63
CA ASN A 285 -7.16 9.95 2.70
C ASN A 285 -5.79 10.57 2.41
N ALA A 286 -5.67 11.44 1.40
CA ALA A 286 -4.41 12.11 1.08
C ALA A 286 -3.87 12.94 2.25
N LEU A 287 -4.73 13.61 3.02
CA LEU A 287 -4.32 14.36 4.20
C LEU A 287 -3.76 13.44 5.29
N PHE A 288 -4.44 12.33 5.58
CA PHE A 288 -3.99 11.34 6.55
C PHE A 288 -2.73 10.60 6.07
N ASP A 289 -2.62 10.31 4.78
CA ASP A 289 -1.46 9.70 4.16
C ASP A 289 -0.22 10.59 4.29
N VAL A 290 -0.33 11.91 4.06
CA VAL A 290 0.80 12.82 4.29
C VAL A 290 1.26 12.79 5.74
N LEU A 291 0.32 12.85 6.68
CA LEU A 291 0.65 12.82 8.10
C LEU A 291 1.31 11.49 8.46
N SER A 292 0.74 10.38 8.02
CA SER A 292 1.28 9.03 8.18
C SER A 292 2.69 8.93 7.61
N TYR A 293 2.90 9.35 6.36
CA TYR A 293 4.20 9.30 5.69
C TYR A 293 5.23 10.21 6.35
N ALA A 294 4.85 11.40 6.81
CA ALA A 294 5.74 12.30 7.52
C ALA A 294 6.16 11.71 8.88
N VAL A 295 5.25 11.07 9.61
CA VAL A 295 5.57 10.31 10.82
C VAL A 295 6.52 9.16 10.48
N THR A 296 6.15 8.27 9.57
CA THR A 296 6.96 7.10 9.21
C THR A 296 8.36 7.50 8.73
N LEU A 297 8.49 8.50 7.84
CA LEU A 297 9.80 8.96 7.34
C LEU A 297 10.67 9.58 8.45
N SER A 298 10.07 10.38 9.33
CA SER A 298 10.80 11.01 10.44
C SER A 298 11.25 9.98 11.49
N LEU A 299 10.42 8.99 11.81
CA LEU A 299 10.75 7.90 12.72
C LEU A 299 11.74 6.91 12.09
N LEU A 300 11.65 6.62 10.79
CA LEU A 300 12.65 5.86 10.04
C LEU A 300 14.03 6.51 10.15
N ARG A 301 14.16 7.82 9.87
CA ARG A 301 15.43 8.55 10.03
C ARG A 301 15.94 8.50 11.47
N ARG A 302 15.05 8.57 12.45
CA ARG A 302 15.42 8.44 13.87
C ARG A 302 15.89 7.02 14.21
N GLY A 303 15.20 6.00 13.69
CA GLY A 303 15.51 4.58 13.82
C GLY A 303 16.90 4.23 13.28
N LEU A 304 17.32 4.84 12.16
CA LEU A 304 18.67 4.68 11.59
C LEU A 304 19.80 5.05 12.57
N ARG A 305 19.51 5.86 13.58
CA ARG A 305 20.48 6.30 14.60
C ARG A 305 20.29 5.66 15.96
N SER A 306 19.20 4.93 16.15
CA SER A 306 18.84 4.34 17.42
C SER A 306 19.63 3.06 17.68
N GLY A 307 19.97 2.80 18.94
CA GLY A 307 20.43 1.49 19.37
C GLY A 307 19.34 0.42 19.23
N LEU A 308 18.06 0.82 19.22
CA LEU A 308 16.88 -0.04 19.12
C LEU A 308 15.92 0.48 18.04
N PRO A 309 16.20 0.27 16.73
CA PRO A 309 15.30 0.69 15.66
C PRO A 309 13.91 0.03 15.73
N PHE A 310 13.82 -1.18 16.31
CA PHE A 310 12.55 -1.88 16.52
C PHE A 310 11.53 -1.05 17.32
N LEU A 311 11.96 -0.35 18.37
CA LEU A 311 11.07 0.50 19.18
C LEU A 311 10.51 1.68 18.37
N TRP A 312 11.29 2.22 17.43
CA TRP A 312 10.82 3.26 16.53
C TRP A 312 9.82 2.73 15.50
N GLY A 313 10.02 1.50 15.02
CA GLY A 313 9.02 0.81 14.20
C GLY A 313 7.72 0.49 14.96
N LEU A 314 7.81 0.13 16.24
CA LEU A 314 6.64 -0.08 17.09
C LEU A 314 5.89 1.23 17.38
N LEU A 315 6.61 2.32 17.64
CA LEU A 315 6.03 3.65 17.81
C LEU A 315 5.34 4.13 16.53
N ASP A 316 5.96 3.91 15.37
CA ASP A 316 5.38 4.22 14.05
C ASP A 316 4.07 3.45 13.84
N LEU A 317 4.06 2.14 14.11
CA LEU A 317 2.86 1.32 14.04
C LEU A 317 1.76 1.82 14.99
N ALA A 318 2.11 2.19 16.23
CA ALA A 318 1.15 2.72 17.19
C ALA A 318 0.53 4.04 16.73
N ILE A 319 1.34 4.97 16.21
CA ILE A 319 0.83 6.24 15.67
C ILE A 319 -0.02 6.01 14.42
N ALA A 320 0.38 5.08 13.54
CA ALA A 320 -0.41 4.72 12.36
C ALA A 320 -1.78 4.15 12.74
N CYS A 321 -1.88 3.31 13.78
CA CYS A 321 -3.18 2.84 14.29
C CYS A 321 -4.05 4.01 14.78
N VAL A 322 -3.48 4.98 15.49
CA VAL A 322 -4.22 6.17 15.95
C VAL A 322 -4.70 7.02 14.77
N LEU A 323 -3.82 7.27 13.79
CA LEU A 323 -4.18 8.01 12.57
C LEU A 323 -5.27 7.29 11.77
N PHE A 324 -5.21 5.96 11.69
CA PHE A 324 -6.23 5.14 11.03
C PHE A 324 -7.61 5.24 11.71
N LEU A 325 -7.66 5.19 13.04
CA LEU A 325 -8.91 5.39 13.78
C LEU A 325 -9.43 6.82 13.61
N ALA A 326 -8.56 7.83 13.65
CA ALA A 326 -8.93 9.21 13.41
C ALA A 326 -9.43 9.45 11.97
N LEU A 327 -8.88 8.74 10.99
CA LEU A 327 -9.35 8.74 9.60
C LEU A 327 -10.78 8.23 9.52
N GLY A 328 -11.08 7.10 10.17
CA GLY A 328 -12.44 6.53 10.21
C GLY A 328 -13.46 7.51 10.79
N VAL A 329 -13.14 8.14 11.93
CA VAL A 329 -13.97 9.21 12.53
C VAL A 329 -14.19 10.37 11.56
N THR A 330 -13.13 10.82 10.90
CA THR A 330 -13.19 11.96 9.98
C THR A 330 -14.04 11.64 8.75
N LEU A 331 -13.92 10.43 8.20
CA LEU A 331 -14.72 10.00 7.06
C LEU A 331 -16.22 9.93 7.41
N VAL A 332 -16.57 9.32 8.54
CA VAL A 332 -17.97 9.22 9.00
C VAL A 332 -18.55 10.62 9.23
N ALA A 333 -17.83 11.50 9.92
CA ALA A 333 -18.26 12.88 10.15
C ALA A 333 -18.41 13.68 8.85
N ALA A 334 -17.50 13.49 7.88
CA ALA A 334 -17.58 14.14 6.58
C ALA A 334 -18.79 13.65 5.78
N ILE A 335 -19.07 12.34 5.78
CA ILE A 335 -20.21 11.76 5.07
C ILE A 335 -21.53 12.23 5.71
N ASP A 336 -21.67 12.18 7.04
CA ASP A 336 -22.87 12.70 7.73
C ASP A 336 -23.08 14.20 7.43
N GLY A 337 -22.01 15.00 7.52
CA GLY A 337 -22.07 16.42 7.18
C GLY A 337 -22.54 16.67 5.73
N LEU A 338 -22.04 15.89 4.77
CA LEU A 338 -22.44 15.98 3.37
C LEU A 338 -23.87 15.47 3.13
N ASN A 339 -24.30 14.40 3.80
CA ASN A 339 -25.68 13.92 3.77
C ASN A 339 -26.65 15.01 4.24
N ARG A 340 -26.33 15.70 5.33
CA ARG A 340 -27.14 16.82 5.85
C ARG A 340 -27.19 18.00 4.88
N LEU A 341 -26.08 18.32 4.23
CA LEU A 341 -26.03 19.38 3.22
C LEU A 341 -26.83 19.04 1.96
N ALA A 342 -26.79 17.77 1.55
CA ALA A 342 -27.51 17.24 0.39
C ALA A 342 -29.02 17.05 0.66
N GLY A 343 -29.43 16.98 1.93
CA GLY A 343 -30.82 16.70 2.31
C GLY A 343 -31.28 15.27 2.05
N VAL A 344 -30.40 14.41 1.50
CA VAL A 344 -30.62 12.98 1.27
C VAL A 344 -29.32 12.22 1.55
N PRO A 345 -29.38 10.93 1.90
CA PRO A 345 -28.18 10.12 2.06
C PRO A 345 -27.40 10.01 0.75
N LEU A 346 -26.19 10.56 0.70
CA LEU A 346 -25.20 10.30 -0.34
C LEU A 346 -24.59 8.90 -0.17
N LEU A 347 -24.40 8.51 1.09
CA LEU A 347 -24.14 7.14 1.52
C LEU A 347 -24.90 6.89 2.81
N ASP A 348 -25.66 5.81 2.84
CA ASP A 348 -26.39 5.36 4.03
C ASP A 348 -25.40 4.72 5.02
N LEU A 349 -25.03 5.46 6.06
CA LEU A 349 -24.08 5.01 7.07
C LEU A 349 -24.67 3.89 7.95
N GLY A 350 -25.97 3.93 8.25
CA GLY A 350 -26.65 2.89 9.03
C GLY A 350 -26.64 1.56 8.29
N ALA A 351 -27.07 1.57 7.02
CA ALA A 351 -27.03 0.39 6.16
C ALA A 351 -25.60 -0.11 5.94
N LEU A 352 -24.63 0.80 5.79
CA LEU A 352 -23.23 0.43 5.65
C LEU A 352 -22.71 -0.31 6.89
N PHE A 353 -22.96 0.22 8.10
CA PHE A 353 -22.49 -0.42 9.33
C PHE A 353 -23.18 -1.76 9.60
N ALA A 354 -24.48 -1.85 9.32
CA ALA A 354 -25.21 -3.13 9.36
C ALA A 354 -24.60 -4.13 8.37
N GLY A 355 -24.36 -3.69 7.13
CA GLY A 355 -23.75 -4.51 6.07
C GLY A 355 -22.34 -4.99 6.42
N ILE A 356 -21.51 -4.14 7.03
CA ILE A 356 -20.17 -4.53 7.51
C ILE A 356 -20.25 -5.62 8.58
N ARG A 357 -21.25 -5.55 9.46
CA ARG A 357 -21.46 -6.52 10.55
C ARG A 357 -21.98 -7.86 10.06
N GLU A 358 -22.95 -7.82 9.15
CA GLU A 358 -23.63 -9.02 8.63
C GLU A 358 -22.85 -9.70 7.51
N THR A 359 -22.28 -8.91 6.59
CA THR A 359 -21.60 -9.38 5.38
C THR A 359 -20.28 -8.64 5.16
N PRO A 360 -19.28 -8.81 6.06
CA PRO A 360 -18.00 -8.08 5.97
C PRO A 360 -17.27 -8.31 4.64
N GLY A 361 -17.43 -9.49 4.02
CA GLY A 361 -16.85 -9.82 2.72
C GLY A 361 -17.34 -8.95 1.55
N ALA A 362 -18.56 -8.41 1.62
CA ALA A 362 -19.09 -7.50 0.59
C ALA A 362 -18.45 -6.11 0.65
N HIS A 363 -17.81 -5.79 1.78
CA HIS A 363 -17.23 -4.47 2.08
C HIS A 363 -15.70 -4.48 2.02
N VAL A 364 -15.09 -5.49 1.39
CA VAL A 364 -13.64 -5.61 1.19
C VAL A 364 -13.02 -4.36 0.57
N TRP A 365 -13.73 -3.68 -0.33
CA TRP A 365 -13.25 -2.44 -0.94
C TRP A 365 -13.00 -1.32 0.10
N LEU A 366 -13.82 -1.22 1.15
CA LEU A 366 -13.60 -0.26 2.24
C LEU A 366 -12.37 -0.59 3.05
N TYR A 367 -12.19 -1.88 3.38
CA TYR A 367 -11.01 -2.34 4.08
C TYR A 367 -9.76 -2.08 3.25
N LEU A 368 -9.76 -2.46 1.98
CA LEU A 368 -8.66 -2.18 1.05
C LEU A 368 -8.37 -0.69 0.96
N MET A 369 -9.41 0.15 0.93
CA MET A 369 -9.23 1.58 0.88
C MET A 369 -8.62 2.17 2.15
N LEU A 370 -9.15 1.80 3.32
CA LEU A 370 -8.73 2.34 4.59
C LEU A 370 -7.34 1.82 4.98
N PHE A 371 -7.09 0.51 4.82
CA PHE A 371 -5.84 -0.11 5.24
C PHE A 371 -4.65 0.23 4.33
N SER A 372 -4.90 0.73 3.12
CA SER A 372 -3.85 1.24 2.23
C SER A 372 -2.97 2.31 2.92
N THR A 373 -3.56 3.11 3.80
CA THR A 373 -2.89 4.19 4.56
C THR A 373 -1.87 3.65 5.57
N ILE A 374 -2.04 2.40 6.01
CA ILE A 374 -1.11 1.69 6.91
C ILE A 374 -0.01 0.95 6.13
N VAL A 375 -0.16 0.75 4.80
CA VAL A 375 0.77 -0.06 4.01
C VAL A 375 2.23 0.38 4.16
N PRO A 376 2.59 1.67 4.10
CA PRO A 376 3.98 2.09 4.27
C PRO A 376 4.53 1.82 5.67
N THR A 377 3.71 1.98 6.71
CA THR A 377 4.06 1.63 8.09
C THR A 377 4.22 0.12 8.25
N ALA A 378 3.32 -0.68 7.65
CA ALA A 378 3.43 -2.13 7.64
C ALA A 378 4.71 -2.59 6.93
N LEU A 379 5.06 -1.97 5.79
CA LEU A 379 6.32 -2.23 5.09
C LEU A 379 7.54 -1.86 5.96
N HIS A 380 7.51 -0.71 6.64
CA HIS A 380 8.57 -0.34 7.57
C HIS A 380 8.69 -1.35 8.72
N PHE A 381 7.58 -1.77 9.31
CA PHE A 381 7.55 -2.80 10.33
C PHE A 381 8.16 -4.11 9.80
N LEU A 382 7.71 -4.59 8.63
CA LEU A 382 8.25 -5.79 7.98
C LEU A 382 9.76 -5.69 7.72
N VAL A 383 10.27 -4.56 7.24
CA VAL A 383 11.72 -4.36 7.07
C VAL A 383 12.44 -4.33 8.41
N SER A 384 11.81 -3.80 9.46
CA SER A 384 12.32 -3.85 10.83
C SER A 384 12.38 -5.29 11.37
N LEU A 385 11.47 -6.17 10.93
CA LEU A 385 11.49 -7.59 11.28
C LEU A 385 12.68 -8.33 10.66
N LEU A 386 13.12 -7.97 9.45
CA LEU A 386 14.32 -8.57 8.83
C LEU A 386 15.60 -8.33 9.65
N GLY A 387 15.62 -7.26 10.45
CA GLY A 387 16.68 -6.99 11.41
C GLY A 387 16.70 -7.98 12.58
N LEU A 388 15.58 -8.64 12.91
CA LEU A 388 15.44 -9.50 14.10
C LEU A 388 16.42 -10.67 14.11
N GLN A 389 16.91 -11.10 12.95
CA GLN A 389 17.98 -12.09 12.90
C GLN A 389 19.22 -11.64 13.71
N GLY A 390 19.46 -10.32 13.81
CA GLY A 390 20.57 -9.75 14.57
C GLY A 390 20.40 -9.87 16.09
N VAL A 391 19.20 -10.21 16.59
CA VAL A 391 18.92 -10.48 18.01
C VAL A 391 19.51 -11.82 18.45
N TRP A 392 19.65 -12.78 17.53
CA TRP A 392 20.23 -14.07 17.85
C TRP A 392 21.66 -13.94 18.40
N PRO A 393 22.00 -14.72 19.45
CA PRO A 393 23.37 -14.83 19.94
C PRO A 393 24.34 -15.17 18.80
N ARG A 394 25.49 -14.49 18.78
CA ARG A 394 26.53 -14.71 17.76
C ARG A 394 26.98 -16.18 17.70
N ALA A 395 26.93 -16.90 18.82
CA ALA A 395 27.25 -18.32 18.90
C ALA A 395 26.36 -19.19 18.00
N LEU A 396 25.09 -18.83 17.82
CA LEU A 396 24.15 -19.56 16.97
C LEU A 396 24.22 -19.13 15.51
N ARG A 397 24.61 -17.87 15.25
CA ARG A 397 24.70 -17.32 13.88
C ARG A 397 26.00 -17.68 13.15
N ARG A 398 27.12 -17.74 13.87
CA ARG A 398 28.45 -18.03 13.27
C ARG A 398 28.53 -19.38 12.56
N PRO A 399 28.01 -20.49 13.13
CA PRO A 399 28.00 -21.78 12.43
C PRO A 399 27.26 -21.70 11.10
N VAL A 400 26.10 -21.04 11.08
CA VAL A 400 25.32 -20.87 9.84
C VAL A 400 26.10 -20.05 8.82
N ALA A 401 26.82 -19.02 9.23
CA ALA A 401 27.68 -18.26 8.31
C ALA A 401 28.79 -19.12 7.68
N VAL A 402 29.37 -20.07 8.43
CA VAL A 402 30.36 -21.01 7.91
C VAL A 402 29.72 -22.00 6.92
N LEU A 403 28.50 -22.46 7.19
CA LEU A 403 27.74 -23.29 6.24
C LEU A 403 27.48 -22.52 4.93
N ILE A 404 27.13 -21.24 5.01
CA ILE A 404 26.93 -20.37 3.83
C ILE A 404 28.22 -20.22 3.02
N ASP A 405 29.37 -20.03 3.68
CA ASP A 405 30.66 -19.92 2.98
C ASP A 405 31.01 -21.22 2.22
N ARG A 406 30.66 -22.38 2.79
CA ARG A 406 30.91 -23.73 2.22
C ARG A 406 29.85 -24.21 1.26
N ALA A 407 28.74 -23.49 1.12
CA ALA A 407 27.65 -23.85 0.22
C ALA A 407 28.10 -24.11 -1.24
N PRO A 408 29.09 -23.40 -1.82
CA PRO A 408 29.60 -23.71 -3.16
C PRO A 408 30.32 -25.05 -3.28
N ASP A 409 30.88 -25.56 -2.18
CA ASP A 409 31.74 -26.74 -2.17
C ASP A 409 30.94 -28.04 -2.22
N SER A 410 29.66 -28.02 -1.81
CA SER A 410 28.80 -29.21 -1.76
C SER A 410 27.30 -28.86 -1.82
N PRO A 411 26.51 -29.58 -2.63
CA PRO A 411 25.04 -29.50 -2.64
C PRO A 411 24.41 -29.67 -1.25
N LEU A 412 24.96 -30.58 -0.44
CA LEU A 412 24.43 -30.87 0.89
C LEU A 412 24.63 -29.68 1.84
N GLU A 413 25.78 -28.99 1.73
CA GLU A 413 26.07 -27.80 2.52
C GLU A 413 25.19 -26.63 2.10
N ALA A 414 24.88 -26.48 0.80
CA ALA A 414 23.92 -25.49 0.32
C ALA A 414 22.51 -25.69 0.90
N VAL A 415 22.02 -26.94 0.93
CA VAL A 415 20.72 -27.28 1.54
C VAL A 415 20.72 -26.98 3.05
N ARG A 416 21.77 -27.41 3.76
CA ARG A 416 21.92 -27.16 5.21
C ARG A 416 21.99 -25.66 5.52
N ALA A 417 22.74 -24.90 4.73
CA ALA A 417 22.85 -23.45 4.86
C ALA A 417 21.48 -22.78 4.64
N ALA A 418 20.73 -23.17 3.60
CA ALA A 418 19.41 -22.63 3.32
C ALA A 418 18.42 -22.91 4.45
N LEU A 419 18.36 -24.15 4.95
CA LEU A 419 17.50 -24.54 6.06
C LEU A 419 17.86 -23.80 7.35
N ALA A 420 19.14 -23.77 7.70
CA ALA A 420 19.61 -23.10 8.92
C ALA A 420 19.38 -21.59 8.87
N LEU A 421 19.57 -20.96 7.71
CA LEU A 421 19.25 -19.55 7.49
C LEU A 421 17.74 -19.30 7.60
N GLY A 422 16.92 -20.16 6.98
CA GLY A 422 15.47 -20.13 7.10
C GLY A 422 15.00 -20.19 8.56
N LEU A 423 15.59 -21.07 9.38
CA LEU A 423 15.30 -21.15 10.81
C LEU A 423 15.72 -19.90 11.59
N ILE A 424 16.91 -19.33 11.27
CA ILE A 424 17.36 -18.07 11.87
C ILE A 424 16.35 -16.94 11.61
N TRP A 425 15.70 -16.92 10.45
CA TRP A 425 14.68 -15.92 10.13
C TRP A 425 13.30 -16.26 10.69
N ALA A 426 12.89 -17.51 10.63
CA ALA A 426 11.55 -17.94 11.02
C ALA A 426 11.32 -17.89 12.54
N ILE A 427 12.29 -18.33 13.35
CA ILE A 427 12.10 -18.43 14.81
C ILE A 427 11.84 -17.07 15.47
N PRO A 428 12.59 -15.98 15.19
CA PRO A 428 12.25 -14.67 15.74
C PRO A 428 10.84 -14.20 15.37
N LEU A 429 10.37 -14.52 14.16
CA LEU A 429 9.01 -14.20 13.72
C LEU A 429 7.97 -15.06 14.44
N ILE A 430 8.25 -16.34 14.66
CA ILE A 430 7.39 -17.24 15.44
C ILE A 430 7.32 -16.75 16.90
N LEU A 431 8.45 -16.40 17.51
CA LEU A 431 8.50 -15.87 18.88
C LEU A 431 7.77 -14.54 18.99
N LEU A 432 7.91 -13.65 18.01
CA LEU A 432 7.14 -12.41 17.94
C LEU A 432 5.64 -12.71 17.80
N GLY A 433 5.26 -13.64 16.93
CA GLY A 433 3.87 -14.07 16.75
C GLY A 433 3.29 -14.66 18.04
N ALA A 434 4.05 -15.50 18.74
CA ALA A 434 3.67 -16.06 20.03
C ALA A 434 3.53 -14.98 21.12
N ALA A 435 4.43 -13.99 21.13
CA ALA A 435 4.34 -12.85 22.04
C ALA A 435 3.12 -11.98 21.75
N LEU A 436 2.85 -11.66 20.48
CA LEU A 436 1.65 -10.92 20.06
C LEU A 436 0.37 -11.70 20.39
N TRP A 437 0.37 -13.02 20.17
CA TRP A 437 -0.74 -13.87 20.57
C TRP A 437 -0.93 -13.90 22.08
N GLY A 438 0.15 -13.98 22.87
CA GLY A 438 0.07 -13.89 24.33
C GLY A 438 -0.48 -12.55 24.81
N LEU A 439 -0.04 -11.43 24.21
CA LEU A 439 -0.58 -10.10 24.46
C LEU A 439 -2.07 -10.03 24.12
N TRP A 440 -2.49 -10.64 23.00
CA TRP A 440 -3.89 -10.73 22.63
C TRP A 440 -4.69 -11.65 23.57
N ALA A 441 -4.15 -12.77 24.01
CA ALA A 441 -4.83 -13.68 24.93
C ALA A 441 -5.09 -13.03 26.28
N LEU A 442 -4.17 -12.17 26.75
CA LEU A 442 -4.28 -11.47 28.03
C LEU A 442 -5.05 -10.14 27.93
N GLY A 443 -4.87 -9.39 26.84
CA GLY A 443 -5.39 -8.03 26.67
C GLY A 443 -6.46 -7.87 25.59
N GLY A 444 -6.75 -8.91 24.80
CA GLY A 444 -7.67 -8.86 23.66
C GLY A 444 -9.07 -8.42 24.05
N GLY A 445 -9.55 -8.80 25.24
CA GLY A 445 -10.83 -8.30 25.77
C GLY A 445 -10.87 -6.78 25.93
N MET A 446 -9.78 -6.17 26.40
CA MET A 446 -9.67 -4.71 26.50
C MET A 446 -9.63 -4.05 25.12
N VAL A 447 -8.87 -4.62 24.19
CA VAL A 447 -8.79 -4.13 22.80
C VAL A 447 -10.15 -4.21 22.12
N SER A 448 -10.84 -5.35 22.22
CA SER A 448 -12.19 -5.53 21.69
C SER A 448 -13.18 -4.55 22.31
N THR A 449 -13.10 -4.30 23.62
CA THR A 449 -13.94 -3.30 24.30
C THR A 449 -13.64 -1.88 23.80
N ALA A 450 -12.37 -1.53 23.61
CA ALA A 450 -11.98 -0.24 23.07
C ALA A 450 -12.46 -0.06 21.61
N LEU A 451 -12.32 -1.10 20.78
CA LEU A 451 -12.82 -1.10 19.41
C LEU A 451 -14.35 -1.06 19.33
N ALA A 452 -15.05 -1.72 20.26
CA ALA A 452 -16.50 -1.62 20.38
C ALA A 452 -16.92 -0.19 20.72
N ARG A 453 -16.29 0.44 21.72
CA ARG A 453 -16.55 1.86 22.04
C ARG A 453 -16.23 2.79 20.88
N TYR A 454 -15.15 2.52 20.15
CA TYR A 454 -14.83 3.26 18.93
C TYR A 454 -15.95 3.12 17.89
N PHE A 455 -16.46 1.91 17.69
CA PHE A 455 -17.60 1.68 16.80
C PHE A 455 -18.87 2.41 17.27
N ASP A 456 -19.15 2.43 18.58
CA ASP A 456 -20.26 3.20 19.16
C ASP A 456 -20.11 4.71 18.90
N VAL A 457 -18.87 5.23 18.95
CA VAL A 457 -18.59 6.63 18.59
C VAL A 457 -18.88 6.87 17.11
N LEU A 458 -18.53 5.94 16.22
CA LEU A 458 -18.85 6.08 14.79
C LEU A 458 -20.37 6.09 14.56
N LEU A 459 -21.12 5.20 15.23
CA LEU A 459 -22.59 5.17 15.18
C LEU A 459 -23.21 6.47 15.71
N TRP A 460 -22.69 6.98 16.82
CA TRP A 460 -23.13 8.25 17.40
C TRP A 460 -22.90 9.44 16.46
N ILE A 461 -21.73 9.51 15.80
CA ILE A 461 -21.44 10.55 14.80
C ILE A 461 -22.37 10.42 13.61
N ALA A 462 -22.68 9.20 13.17
CA ALA A 462 -23.62 8.94 12.08
C ALA A 462 -25.07 9.30 12.43
N ALA A 463 -25.35 9.76 13.67
CA ALA A 463 -26.67 10.11 14.17
C ALA A 463 -27.72 8.99 14.09
N GLU A 464 -27.26 7.73 14.00
CA GLU A 464 -28.12 6.55 14.10
C GLU A 464 -28.44 6.31 15.58
N PRO A 465 -29.72 6.29 16.00
CA PRO A 465 -30.05 5.96 17.38
C PRO A 465 -29.59 4.54 17.67
N LEU A 466 -28.75 4.37 18.69
CA LEU A 466 -28.29 3.07 19.21
C LEU A 466 -29.45 2.10 19.56
N ALA A 467 -30.68 2.62 19.67
CA ALA A 467 -31.90 1.85 19.94
C ALA A 467 -32.52 1.15 18.70
N ALA A 468 -31.95 1.33 17.50
CA ALA A 468 -32.37 0.65 16.27
C ALA A 468 -31.61 -0.68 16.01
N PHE A 469 -30.72 -1.11 16.91
CA PHE A 469 -29.85 -2.28 16.72
C PHE A 469 -29.84 -3.24 17.91
#